data_AF-A0A7V1M5V1-F1
#
_entry.id   AF-A0A7V1M5V1-F1
#
_cell.length_a   1.000
_cell.length_b   1.000
_cell.length_c   1.000
_cell.angle_alpha   90.00
_cell.angle_beta   90.00
_cell.angle_gamma   90.00
#
_symmetry.space_group_name_H-M   'P 1'
#
loop_
_entity.id
_entity.type
_entity.pdbx_description
1 polymer ?
#
loop_
_entity_poly.entity_id
_entity_poly.type
_entity_poly.pdbx_seq_one_letter_code
_entity_poly.pdbx_strand_id
1 'polypeptide(L)'
;MMVNEDGDKSWYLNGKLHREDGPAIEFANGDKYWYLNGKRHRKDGPAINFKNGDTEWWIDGIRHREDGPAVEKLNGTKFWYLNGHKIEYDPETWGLKVEESRIDNIMNK
;
A
#
# COMPACT_ATOMS: atom_id res chain seq x y z
N MET A 1 -19.29 -6.12 -8.89
CA MET A 1 -19.28 -4.91 -8.04
C MET A 1 -20.43 -5.06 -7.05
N MET A 2 -20.17 -4.76 -5.78
CA MET A 2 -21.18 -4.66 -4.72
C MET A 2 -21.28 -3.19 -4.33
N VAL A 3 -22.48 -2.71 -4.05
CA VAL A 3 -22.73 -1.36 -3.52
C VAL A 3 -23.56 -1.50 -2.25
N ASN A 4 -23.13 -0.91 -1.14
CA ASN A 4 -23.90 -0.92 0.11
C ASN A 4 -24.82 0.32 0.22
N GLU A 5 -25.63 0.38 1.29
CA GLU A 5 -26.58 1.48 1.53
C GLU A 5 -25.89 2.84 1.70
N ASP A 6 -24.64 2.85 2.17
CA ASP A 6 -23.81 4.05 2.34
C ASP A 6 -23.21 4.56 1.01
N GLY A 7 -23.34 3.79 -0.08
CA GLY A 7 -22.80 4.13 -1.40
C GLY A 7 -21.36 3.66 -1.64
N ASP A 8 -20.77 2.90 -0.73
CA ASP A 8 -19.46 2.29 -0.90
C ASP A 8 -19.51 1.22 -1.99
N LYS A 9 -18.48 1.16 -2.82
CA LYS A 9 -18.36 0.20 -3.92
C LYS A 9 -17.22 -0.76 -3.64
N SER A 10 -17.46 -2.05 -3.84
CA SER A 10 -16.45 -3.10 -3.68
C SER A 10 -16.40 -4.03 -4.89
N TRP A 11 -15.20 -4.47 -5.27
CA TRP A 11 -14.97 -5.40 -6.37
C TRP A 11 -14.35 -6.69 -5.85
N TYR A 12 -14.93 -7.81 -6.27
CA TYR A 12 -14.54 -9.15 -5.83
C TYR A 12 -14.26 -10.05 -7.02
N LEU A 13 -13.24 -10.89 -6.87
CA LEU A 13 -12.94 -12.04 -7.74
C LEU A 13 -12.78 -13.26 -6.84
N ASN A 14 -13.53 -14.33 -7.11
CA ASN A 14 -13.50 -15.58 -6.32
C ASN A 14 -13.69 -15.35 -4.80
N GLY A 15 -14.63 -14.47 -4.45
CA GLY A 15 -14.94 -14.12 -3.04
C GLY A 15 -13.88 -13.27 -2.33
N LYS A 16 -12.83 -12.81 -3.02
CA LYS A 16 -11.78 -11.96 -2.47
C LYS A 16 -11.80 -10.58 -3.11
N LEU A 17 -11.49 -9.54 -2.35
CA LEU A 17 -11.31 -8.19 -2.90
C LEU A 17 -10.25 -8.18 -3.99
N HIS A 18 -10.61 -7.72 -5.17
CA HIS A 18 -9.74 -7.77 -6.34
C HIS A 18 -10.20 -6.76 -7.39
N ARG A 19 -9.27 -5.93 -7.87
CA ARG A 19 -9.44 -5.12 -9.09
C ARG A 19 -8.07 -4.72 -9.63
N GLU A 20 -7.84 -4.93 -10.93
CA GLU A 20 -6.54 -4.62 -11.58
C GLU A 20 -6.43 -3.15 -11.98
N ASP A 21 -7.49 -2.57 -12.55
CA ASP A 21 -7.46 -1.22 -13.14
C ASP A 21 -7.90 -0.10 -12.18
N GLY A 22 -8.05 -0.38 -10.89
CA GLY A 22 -8.58 0.59 -9.94
C GLY A 22 -8.68 0.07 -8.52
N PRO A 23 -9.18 0.90 -7.59
CA PRO A 23 -9.40 0.49 -6.22
C PRO A 23 -10.45 -0.63 -6.15
N ALA A 24 -10.15 -1.65 -5.35
CA ALA A 24 -11.10 -2.73 -5.07
C ALA A 24 -12.14 -2.31 -4.02
N ILE A 25 -11.93 -1.21 -3.30
CA ILE A 25 -12.95 -0.52 -2.51
C ILE A 25 -12.88 0.98 -2.77
N GLU A 26 -14.02 1.58 -3.10
CA GLU A 26 -14.23 3.03 -3.15
C GLU A 26 -15.29 3.38 -2.12
N PHE A 27 -14.89 4.06 -1.04
CA PHE A 27 -15.82 4.50 -0.01
C PHE A 27 -16.51 5.80 -0.44
N ALA A 28 -17.76 5.98 0.00
CA ALA A 28 -18.54 7.18 -0.28
C ALA A 28 -17.90 8.45 0.30
N ASN A 29 -17.15 8.32 1.40
CA ASN A 29 -16.35 9.41 1.98
C ASN A 29 -15.17 9.85 1.09
N GLY A 30 -14.84 9.09 0.04
CA GLY A 30 -13.75 9.34 -0.90
C GLY A 30 -12.46 8.54 -0.66
N ASP A 31 -12.40 7.72 0.39
CA ASP A 31 -11.29 6.80 0.63
C ASP A 31 -11.24 5.71 -0.47
N LYS A 32 -10.03 5.30 -0.87
CA LYS A 32 -9.81 4.33 -1.95
C LYS A 32 -8.77 3.30 -1.58
N TYR A 33 -9.12 2.03 -1.68
CA TYR A 33 -8.28 0.92 -1.24
C TYR A 33 -8.08 -0.05 -2.42
N TRP A 34 -6.82 -0.35 -2.75
CA TRP A 34 -6.44 -1.26 -3.82
C TRP A 34 -6.13 -2.63 -3.26
N TYR A 35 -6.77 -3.64 -3.84
CA TYR A 35 -6.54 -5.04 -3.50
C TYR A 35 -6.38 -5.88 -4.76
N LEU A 36 -5.45 -6.84 -4.69
CA LEU A 36 -5.35 -7.96 -5.61
C LEU A 36 -5.41 -9.25 -4.81
N ASN A 37 -6.33 -10.15 -5.18
CA ASN A 37 -6.50 -11.47 -4.57
C ASN A 37 -6.65 -11.44 -3.04
N GLY A 38 -7.35 -10.42 -2.52
CA GLY A 38 -7.61 -10.22 -1.10
C GLY A 38 -6.46 -9.57 -0.33
N LYS A 39 -5.37 -9.18 -0.99
CA LYS A 39 -4.22 -8.51 -0.37
C LYS A 39 -4.13 -7.06 -0.84
N ARG A 40 -3.83 -6.14 0.08
CA ARG A 40 -3.54 -4.74 -0.27
C ARG A 40 -2.34 -4.71 -1.22
N HIS A 41 -2.51 -4.17 -2.41
CA HIS A 41 -1.48 -4.23 -3.43
C HIS A 41 -1.65 -3.09 -4.44
N ARG A 42 -0.58 -2.34 -4.69
CA ARG A 42 -0.46 -1.44 -5.84
C ARG A 42 1.01 -1.11 -6.13
N LYS A 43 1.46 -1.32 -7.37
CA LYS A 43 2.86 -1.05 -7.79
C LYS A 43 3.12 0.42 -8.10
N ASP A 44 2.19 1.08 -8.78
CA ASP A 44 2.39 2.42 -9.33
C ASP A 44 1.88 3.55 -8.41
N GLY A 45 1.66 3.27 -7.13
CA GLY A 45 1.13 4.26 -6.20
C GLY A 45 0.68 3.66 -4.87
N PRO A 46 0.04 4.47 -4.00
CA PRO A 46 -0.40 4.00 -2.71
C PRO A 46 -1.56 3.00 -2.87
N ALA A 47 -1.50 1.92 -2.10
CA ALA A 47 -2.56 0.93 -2.03
C ALA A 47 -3.71 1.38 -1.11
N ILE A 48 -3.51 2.44 -0.33
CA ILE A 48 -4.56 3.12 0.43
C ILE A 48 -4.41 4.62 0.20
N ASN A 49 -5.49 5.27 -0.22
CA ASN A 49 -5.59 6.72 -0.32
C ASN A 49 -6.77 7.16 0.54
N PHE A 50 -6.49 7.89 1.61
CA PHE A 50 -7.51 8.44 2.48
C PHE A 50 -7.92 9.82 1.96
N LYS A 51 -9.20 10.16 2.10
CA LYS A 51 -9.77 11.45 1.72
C LYS A 51 -9.08 12.62 2.42
N ASN A 52 -8.59 12.40 3.64
CA ASN A 52 -7.84 13.39 4.40
C ASN A 52 -6.44 13.68 3.83
N GLY A 53 -5.97 12.93 2.81
CA GLY A 53 -4.66 13.09 2.20
C GLY A 53 -3.59 12.12 2.71
N ASP A 54 -3.87 11.33 3.74
CA ASP A 54 -2.98 10.25 4.15
C ASP A 54 -2.89 9.18 3.05
N THR A 55 -1.73 8.57 2.90
CA THR A 55 -1.50 7.51 1.92
C THR A 55 -0.60 6.40 2.48
N GLU A 56 -0.85 5.16 2.05
CA GLU A 56 -0.04 4.01 2.42
C GLU A 56 0.29 3.13 1.21
N TRP A 57 1.55 2.68 1.12
CA TRP A 57 2.06 1.81 0.07
C TRP A 57 2.17 0.37 0.57
N TRP A 58 1.58 -0.54 -0.21
CA TRP A 58 1.53 -1.96 0.09
C TRP A 58 1.72 -2.76 -1.19
N ILE A 59 2.54 -3.81 -1.12
CA ILE A 59 2.75 -4.79 -2.18
C ILE A 59 2.47 -6.17 -1.58
N ASP A 60 1.54 -6.91 -2.17
CA ASP A 60 1.16 -8.27 -1.74
C ASP A 60 0.83 -8.40 -0.25
N GLY A 61 0.15 -7.38 0.29
CA GLY A 61 -0.25 -7.33 1.70
C GLY A 61 0.87 -6.93 2.65
N ILE A 62 2.04 -6.57 2.13
CA ILE A 62 3.21 -6.14 2.90
C ILE A 62 3.43 -4.65 2.69
N ARG A 63 3.55 -3.89 3.77
CA ARG A 63 3.87 -2.46 3.70
C ARG A 63 5.32 -2.31 3.23
N HIS A 64 5.51 -1.66 2.08
CA HIS A 64 6.82 -1.60 1.42
C HIS A 64 6.85 -0.42 0.43
N ARG A 65 7.96 0.32 0.39
CA ARG A 65 8.27 1.30 -0.66
C ARG A 65 9.77 1.60 -0.68
N GLU A 66 10.40 1.53 -1.85
CA GLU A 66 11.83 1.80 -2.01
C GLU A 66 12.11 3.28 -2.34
N ASP A 67 11.22 3.94 -3.09
CA ASP A 67 11.44 5.31 -3.59
C ASP A 67 10.93 6.41 -2.64
N GLY A 68 10.64 6.09 -1.39
CA GLY A 68 10.10 7.04 -0.42
C GLY A 68 9.44 6.38 0.79
N PRO A 69 8.74 7.16 1.62
CA PRO A 69 8.04 6.62 2.78
C PRO A 69 6.86 5.73 2.36
N ALA A 70 6.69 4.60 3.03
CA ALA A 70 5.55 3.72 2.81
C ALA A 70 4.27 4.20 3.52
N VAL A 71 4.37 5.21 4.38
CA VAL A 71 3.23 5.95 4.94
C VAL A 71 3.53 7.44 4.89
N GLU A 72 2.62 8.21 4.30
CA GLU A 72 2.64 9.67 4.32
C GLU A 72 1.36 10.17 4.99
N LYS A 73 1.52 11.03 5.99
CA LYS A 73 0.42 11.67 6.71
C LYS A 73 0.24 13.11 6.25
N LEU A 74 -1.00 13.61 6.25
CA LEU A 74 -1.32 15.00 5.90
C LEU A 74 -0.50 16.00 6.72
N ASN A 75 -0.25 15.69 8.00
CA ASN A 75 0.53 16.54 8.90
C ASN A 75 2.05 16.55 8.61
N GLY A 76 2.50 15.90 7.53
CA GLY A 76 3.89 15.80 7.12
C GLY A 76 4.66 14.63 7.74
N THR A 77 4.05 13.87 8.67
CA THR A 77 4.69 12.69 9.26
C THR A 77 4.89 11.61 8.21
N LYS A 78 6.08 11.02 8.17
CA LYS A 78 6.48 10.00 7.20
C LYS A 78 7.05 8.78 7.91
N PHE A 79 6.75 7.59 7.40
CA PHE A 79 7.33 6.35 7.89
C PHE A 79 7.82 5.48 6.74
N TRP A 80 9.02 4.95 6.88
CA TRP A 80 9.68 4.11 5.88
C TRP A 80 9.58 2.65 6.27
N TYR A 81 9.26 1.83 5.28
CA TYR A 81 9.14 0.38 5.44
C TYR A 81 9.71 -0.34 4.23
N LEU A 82 10.51 -1.37 4.48
CA LEU A 82 10.91 -2.34 3.48
C LEU A 82 10.51 -3.73 3.95
N ASN A 83 9.74 -4.43 3.13
CA ASN A 83 9.29 -5.80 3.35
C ASN A 83 8.56 -5.97 4.71
N GLY A 84 7.80 -4.96 5.12
CA GLY A 84 7.05 -4.96 6.37
C GLY A 84 7.84 -4.51 7.59
N HIS A 85 9.17 -4.36 7.48
CA HIS A 85 10.01 -3.87 8.55
C HIS A 85 10.07 -2.35 8.53
N LYS A 86 9.79 -1.71 9.66
CA LYS A 86 9.97 -0.27 9.83
C LYS A 86 11.45 0.04 9.91
N ILE A 87 11.92 0.98 9.09
CA ILE A 87 13.32 1.39 9.03
C ILE A 87 13.39 2.87 9.38
N GLU A 88 14.39 3.25 10.16
CA GLU A 88 14.73 4.65 10.38
C GLU A 88 15.32 5.23 9.10
N TYR A 89 14.75 6.33 8.63
CA TYR A 89 15.18 6.93 7.38
C TYR A 89 16.43 7.77 7.58
N ASP A 90 17.44 7.45 6.79
CA ASP A 90 18.64 8.24 6.62
C ASP A 90 18.95 8.32 5.11
N PRO A 91 18.96 9.52 4.51
CA PRO A 91 19.19 9.70 3.09
C PRO A 91 20.56 9.17 2.62
N GLU A 92 21.57 9.11 3.49
CA GLU A 92 22.92 8.64 3.14
C GLU A 92 22.98 7.12 3.03
N THR A 93 22.19 6.40 3.82
CA THR A 93 22.22 4.94 3.91
C THR A 93 21.00 4.24 3.31
N TRP A 94 19.96 4.99 2.91
CA TRP A 94 18.72 4.42 2.40
C TRP A 94 18.91 3.48 1.21
N GLY A 95 19.74 3.88 0.24
CA GLY A 95 20.04 3.04 -0.93
C GLY A 95 20.66 1.69 -0.54
N LEU A 96 21.54 1.67 0.47
CA LEU A 96 22.12 0.42 0.99
C LEU A 96 21.06 -0.44 1.66
N LYS A 97 20.16 0.16 2.46
CA LYS A 97 19.05 -0.55 3.11
C LYS A 97 18.09 -1.20 2.10
N VAL A 98 17.85 -0.54 0.97
CA VAL A 98 17.05 -1.11 -0.12
C VAL A 98 17.73 -2.35 -0.70
N GLU A 99 19.01 -2.28 -1.04
CA GLU A 99 19.74 -3.43 -1.60
C GLU A 99 19.84 -4.60 -0.61
N GLU A 100 20.15 -4.32 0.66
CA GLU A 100 20.14 -5.32 1.74
C GLU A 100 18.77 -6.02 1.81
N SER A 101 17.69 -5.23 1.83
CA SER A 101 16.33 -5.75 1.91
C SER A 101 15.92 -6.57 0.67
N ARG A 102 16.46 -6.27 -0.51
CA ARG A 102 16.23 -7.08 -1.73
C ARG A 102 16.91 -8.44 -1.62
N ILE A 103 18.17 -8.46 -1.16
CA ILE A 103 18.94 -9.70 -0.96
C ILE A 103 18.24 -10.59 0.07
N ASP A 104 17.88 -10.04 1.24
CA ASP A 104 17.22 -10.80 2.31
C ASP A 104 15.90 -11.42 1.86
N ASN A 105 15.10 -10.71 1.04
CA ASN A 105 13.83 -11.22 0.54
C ASN A 105 13.99 -12.34 -0.50
N ILE A 106 15.13 -12.39 -1.20
CA ILE A 106 15.46 -13.49 -2.11
C ILE A 106 15.94 -14.70 -1.31
N MET A 107 16.77 -14.49 -0.30
CA MET A 107 17.39 -15.56 0.50
C MET A 107 16.41 -16.26 1.47
N ASN A 108 15.36 -15.57 1.92
CA ASN A 108 14.41 -16.07 2.91
C ASN A 108 13.05 -16.52 2.32
N LYS A 109 12.98 -16.77 1.01
CA LYS A 109 11.79 -17.27 0.29
C LYS A 109 11.91 -18.75 -0.07
#